data_AF-A0A378IK71-F1
#
_entry.id   AF-A0A378IK71-F1
#
_cell.length_a   1.000
_cell.length_b   1.000
_cell.length_c   1.000
_cell.angle_alpha   90.00
_cell.angle_beta   90.00
_cell.angle_gamma   90.00
#
_symmetry.space_group_name_H-M   'P 1'
#
loop_
_entity.id
_entity.type
_entity.pdbx_description
1 polymer ?
#
loop_
_entity_poly.entity_id
_entity_poly.type
_entity_poly.pdbx_seq_one_letter_code
_entity_poly.pdbx_strand_id
1 'polypeptide(L)' 'MFNKDEANKWPLKDKYKYLNEHIEITRNKEMENEMLFFSTLSKKMREHPSKENLEALKKSDEKINEMINYSATTFIK' A
#
# COMPACT_ATOMS: atom_id res chain seq x y z
N MET A 1 -13.56 -2.71 42.87
CA MET A 1 -12.09 -2.64 42.77
C MET A 1 -11.67 -3.52 41.60
N PHE A 2 -11.12 -2.94 40.54
CA PHE A 2 -10.49 -3.72 39.46
C PHE A 2 -9.12 -4.20 39.96
N ASN A 3 -8.92 -5.52 40.00
CA ASN A 3 -7.65 -6.13 40.36
C ASN A 3 -6.57 -5.68 39.36
N LYS A 4 -5.58 -4.92 39.85
CA LYS A 4 -4.49 -4.36 39.04
C LYS A 4 -3.39 -5.38 38.70
N ASP A 5 -3.52 -6.62 39.17
CA ASP A 5 -2.45 -7.62 39.10
C ASP A 5 -2.52 -8.55 37.88
N GLU A 6 -3.57 -8.44 37.05
CA GLU A 6 -3.70 -9.26 35.83
C GLU A 6 -3.22 -8.55 34.56
N ALA A 7 -2.88 -7.26 34.63
CA ALA A 7 -2.49 -6.48 33.46
C ALA A 7 -1.10 -6.84 32.89
N ASN A 8 -0.37 -7.78 33.51
CA ASN A 8 1.09 -7.88 33.32
C ASN A 8 1.63 -9.31 33.16
N LYS A 9 0.90 -10.23 32.51
CA LYS A 9 1.43 -11.58 32.24
C LYS A 9 2.05 -11.80 30.88
N TRP A 10 1.99 -10.83 29.96
CA TRP A 10 2.62 -10.97 28.65
C TRP A 10 3.25 -9.64 28.23
N PRO A 11 4.58 -9.55 28.11
CA PRO A 11 5.19 -8.40 27.45
C PRO A 11 4.60 -8.29 26.05
N LEU A 12 4.05 -7.12 25.69
CA LEU A 12 3.57 -6.85 24.31
C LEU A 12 4.66 -7.18 23.27
N LYS A 13 5.94 -7.13 23.68
CA LYS A 13 7.10 -7.54 22.90
C LYS A 13 7.07 -8.99 22.42
N ASP A 14 6.49 -9.92 23.17
CA ASP A 14 6.47 -11.34 22.82
C ASP A 14 5.33 -11.71 21.86
N LYS A 15 4.28 -10.88 21.75
CA LYS A 15 3.19 -11.09 20.79
C LYS A 15 3.61 -10.87 19.34
N TYR A 16 4.62 -10.05 19.09
CA TYR A 16 5.08 -9.71 17.73
C TYR A 16 6.41 -10.37 17.35
N LYS A 17 7.06 -11.07 18.29
CA LYS A 17 8.36 -11.70 18.06
C LYS A 17 8.31 -12.76 16.95
N TYR A 18 7.16 -13.40 16.76
CA TYR A 18 6.93 -14.42 15.73
C TYR A 18 6.08 -13.93 14.55
N LEU A 19 5.57 -12.69 14.58
CA LEU A 19 4.78 -12.14 13.47
C LEU A 19 5.68 -11.63 12.33
N ASN A 20 6.92 -11.26 12.65
CA ASN A 20 7.88 -10.69 11.71
C ASN A 20 8.65 -11.71 10.87
N GLU A 21 8.58 -13.01 11.17
CA GLU A 21 9.43 -14.00 10.50
C GLU A 21 8.84 -14.52 9.17
N HIS A 22 7.53 -14.35 8.91
CA HIS A 22 6.90 -14.95 7.71
C HIS A 22 5.76 -14.15 7.06
N ILE A 23 5.63 -12.85 7.32
CA ILE A 23 4.82 -12.01 6.43
C ILE A 23 5.73 -11.52 5.31
N GLU A 24 6.02 -12.40 4.35
CA GLU A 24 6.49 -11.95 3.04
C GLU A 24 5.35 -11.16 2.41
N ILE A 25 5.39 -9.84 2.56
CA ILE A 25 4.51 -8.97 1.78
C ILE A 25 4.96 -9.16 0.33
N THR A 26 4.22 -9.96 -0.43
CA THR A 26 4.48 -10.16 -1.85
C THR A 26 4.34 -8.83 -2.57
N ARG A 27 5.48 -8.25 -2.94
CA ARG A 27 5.55 -6.95 -3.60
C ARG A 27 5.18 -7.10 -5.07
N ASN A 28 4.15 -6.38 -5.50
CA ASN A 28 3.81 -6.26 -6.91
C ASN A 28 4.69 -5.17 -7.54
N LYS A 29 5.79 -5.58 -8.18
CA LYS A 29 6.75 -4.66 -8.83
C LYS A 29 6.09 -3.78 -9.89
N GLU A 30 5.08 -4.28 -10.61
CA GLU A 30 4.40 -3.51 -11.65
C GLU A 30 3.58 -2.38 -11.03
N MET A 31 2.83 -2.68 -9.97
CA MET A 31 2.08 -1.69 -9.19
C MET A 31 3.00 -0.63 -8.58
N GLU A 32 4.13 -1.04 -8.01
CA GLU A 32 5.10 -0.11 -7.43
C GLU A 32 5.67 0.85 -8.47
N ASN A 33 5.99 0.36 -9.66
CA ASN A 33 6.47 1.19 -10.76
C ASN A 33 5.40 2.18 -11.23
N GLU A 34 4.14 1.73 -11.33
CA GLU A 34 3.04 2.59 -11.74
C GLU A 34 2.76 3.68 -10.69
N MET A 35 2.76 3.34 -9.40
CA MET A 35 2.63 4.33 -8.32
C MET A 35 3.79 5.33 -8.31
N LEU A 36 5.02 4.88 -8.58
CA LEU A 36 6.18 5.77 -8.70
C LEU A 36 6.03 6.72 -9.90
N PHE A 37 5.58 6.20 -11.04
CA PHE A 37 5.28 7.02 -12.22
C PHE A 37 4.21 8.07 -11.91
N PHE A 38 3.08 7.66 -11.32
CA PHE A 38 1.99 8.55 -10.92
C PHE A 38 2.46 9.66 -9.97
N SER A 39 3.24 9.31 -8.94
CA SER A 39 3.74 10.28 -7.96
C SER A 39 4.70 11.31 -8.59
N THR A 40 5.57 10.85 -9.49
CA THR A 40 6.51 11.70 -10.23
C THR A 40 5.75 12.67 -11.15
N LEU A 41 4.74 12.16 -11.85
CA LEU A 41 3.92 12.96 -12.75
C LEU A 41 3.04 13.96 -11.99
N SER A 42 2.51 13.58 -10.83
CA SER A 42 1.77 14.48 -9.92
C SER A 42 2.64 15.64 -9.42
N LYS A 43 3.92 15.37 -9.14
CA LYS A 43 4.88 16.42 -8.79
C LYS A 43 5.10 17.36 -9.98
N LYS A 44 5.41 16.81 -11.16
CA LYS A 44 5.58 17.60 -12.39
C LYS A 44 4.35 18.44 -12.72
N MET A 45 3.14 17.93 -12.54
CA MET A 45 1.90 18.66 -12.78
C MET A 45 1.72 19.87 -11.85
N ARG A 46 2.20 19.79 -10.61
CA ARG A 46 2.16 20.92 -9.67
C ARG A 46 3.17 22.01 -10.04
N GLU A 47 4.35 21.61 -10.52
CA GLU A 47 5.42 22.54 -10.91
C GLU A 47 5.17 23.15 -12.30
N HIS A 48 4.71 22.32 -13.24
CA HIS A 48 4.48 22.65 -14.64
C HIS A 48 3.20 21.98 -15.16
N PRO A 49 2.03 22.61 -14.94
CA PRO A 49 0.76 22.09 -15.42
C PRO A 49 0.74 22.00 -16.95
N SER A 50 0.43 20.83 -17.50
CA SER A 50 0.22 20.65 -18.94
C SER A 50 -0.93 19.68 -19.22
N LYS A 51 -1.58 19.82 -20.38
CA LYS A 51 -2.67 18.93 -20.80
C LYS A 51 -2.18 17.49 -20.99
N GLU A 52 -1.01 17.31 -21.57
CA GLU A 52 -0.39 16.00 -21.79
C GLU A 52 -0.10 15.29 -20.46
N ASN A 53 0.46 16.01 -19.49
CA ASN A 53 0.72 15.45 -18.17
C ASN A 53 -0.58 15.13 -17.41
N LEU A 54 -1.64 15.93 -17.59
CA LEU A 54 -2.96 15.64 -17.01
C LEU A 54 -3.56 14.36 -17.60
N GLU A 55 -3.44 14.16 -18.92
CA GLU A 55 -3.93 12.96 -19.58
C GLU A 55 -3.15 11.72 -19.14
N ALA A 56 -1.83 11.82 -19.08
CA ALA A 56 -0.98 10.73 -18.58
C ALA A 56 -1.28 10.40 -17.10
N LEU A 57 -1.61 11.41 -16.28
CA LEU A 57 -1.98 11.21 -14.88
C LEU A 57 -3.29 10.42 -14.74
N LYS A 58 -4.31 10.77 -15.55
CA LYS A 58 -5.59 10.06 -15.58
C LYS A 58 -5.43 8.60 -16.02
N LYS A 59 -4.64 8.36 -17.07
CA LYS A 59 -4.37 6.98 -17.55
C LYS A 59 -3.66 6.14 -16.49
N SER A 60 -2.71 6.73 -15.76
CA SER A 60 -2.01 6.04 -14.68
C SER A 60 -2.93 5.75 -13.49
N ASP A 61 -3.83 6.69 -13.13
CA ASP A 61 -4.87 6.46 -12.11
C ASP A 61 -5.81 5.31 -12.47
N GLU A 62 -6.32 5.30 -13.71
CA GLU A 62 -7.16 4.21 -14.23
C GLU A 62 -6.45 2.87 -14.15
N LYS A 63 -5.18 2.81 -14.58
CA LYS A 63 -4.37 1.60 -14.55
C LYS A 63 -4.11 1.09 -13.13
N ILE A 64 -3.86 1.99 -12.17
CA ILE A 64 -3.73 1.64 -10.74
C ILE A 64 -5.04 1.02 -10.23
N ASN A 65 -6.18 1.63 -10.54
CA ASN A 65 -7.49 1.11 -10.14
C ASN A 65 -7.77 -0.27 -10.75
N GLU A 66 -7.41 -0.50 -12.01
CA GLU A 66 -7.48 -1.82 -12.65
C GLU A 66 -6.63 -2.84 -11.90
N MET A 67 -5.35 -2.53 -11.63
CA MET A 67 -4.45 -3.43 -10.89
C MET A 67 -5.00 -3.81 -9.52
N ILE A 68 -5.60 -2.86 -8.79
CA ILE A 68 -6.24 -3.12 -7.49
C ILE A 68 -7.43 -4.09 -7.65
N ASN A 69 -8.28 -3.86 -8.65
CA ASN A 69 -9.47 -4.69 -8.89
C ASN A 69 -9.10 -6.12 -9.36
N TYR A 70 -8.07 -6.28 -10.18
CA TYR A 70 -7.54 -7.59 -10.55
C TYR A 70 -6.95 -8.33 -9.34
N SER A 71 -6.22 -7.61 -8.47
CA SER A 71 -5.67 -8.18 -7.25
C SER A 71 -6.76 -8.72 -6.32
N ALA A 72 -7.86 -7.97 -6.18
CA ALA A 72 -8.99 -8.34 -5.31
C ALA A 72 -9.77 -9.58 -5.79
N THR A 73 -9.83 -9.82 -7.10
CA THR A 73 -10.55 -10.96 -7.69
C THR A 73 -9.78 -12.28 -7.63
N THR A 74 -8.44 -12.24 -7.54
CA THR A 74 -7.60 -13.45 -7.37
C THR A 74 -7.71 -14.13 -6.00
N PHE A 75 -8.26 -13.47 -4.98
CA PHE A 75 -8.41 -14.05 -3.63
C PHE A 75 -9.80 -14.70 -3.36
N ILE A 76 -10.70 -14.76 -4.36
CA ILE A 76 -12.07 -15.29 -4.22
C ILE A 76 -12.28 -16.58 -5.03
N LYS A 77 -11.25 -17.42 -5.21
CA LYS A 77 -11.38 -18.76 -5.82
C LYS A 77 -10.81 -19.82 -4.91
#